data_AF-A0A191XVK9-F1
#
_entry.id   AF-A0A191XVK9-F1
#
_cell.length_a   1.000
_cell.length_b   1.000
_cell.length_c   1.000
_cell.angle_alpha   90.00
_cell.angle_beta   90.00
_cell.angle_gamma   90.00
#
_symmetry.space_group_name_H-M   'P 1'
#
loop_
_entity.id
_entity.type
_entity.pdbx_description
1 polymer ?
#
loop_
_entity_poly.entity_id
_entity_poly.type
_entity_poly.pdbx_seq_one_letter_code
_entity_poly.pdbx_strand_id
1 'polypeptide(L)'
;CYHIEPVPGEADQYICYVAYPLDLFEEGSVTNMFTSIVGNVFGFKALRALRLEDLRIPPAYIKTFQGPPHGIQVERDKLNKYGRPLLGCTIKPKLGLSAKNYGRAVYECLRGGLDFTKDDENVNSQPFMRWRDRFLFCAEALYKAQAETGEIKGHYLNATAGTCEEMIKRAVFARELGVP
;
A
#
# COMPACT_ATOMS: atom_id res chain seq x y z
N CYS A 1 -12.37 22.51 -20.83
CA CYS A 1 -13.16 22.91 -19.65
C CYS A 1 -14.60 23.08 -20.10
N TYR A 2 -15.56 22.35 -19.52
CA TYR A 2 -16.97 22.41 -19.94
C TYR A 2 -17.89 23.03 -18.88
N HIS A 3 -17.42 23.18 -17.64
CA HIS A 3 -18.17 23.82 -16.56
C HIS A 3 -17.19 24.42 -15.54
N ILE A 4 -17.55 25.57 -14.96
CA ILE A 4 -16.80 26.25 -13.90
C ILE A 4 -17.81 26.82 -12.92
N GLU A 5 -17.60 26.58 -11.62
CA GLU A 5 -18.43 27.14 -10.55
C GLU A 5 -17.55 27.68 -9.41
N PRO A 6 -18.00 28.75 -8.72
CA PRO A 6 -17.28 29.26 -7.55
C PRO A 6 -17.39 28.28 -6.38
N VAL A 7 -16.35 28.20 -5.55
CA VAL A 7 -16.38 27.43 -4.30
C VAL A 7 -17.18 28.21 -3.25
N PRO A 8 -18.23 27.63 -2.64
CA PRO A 8 -19.01 28.32 -1.62
C PRO A 8 -18.15 28.75 -0.42
N GLY A 9 -18.23 30.03 -0.06
CA GLY A 9 -17.49 30.61 1.07
C GLY A 9 -16.08 31.11 0.74
N GLU A 10 -15.58 30.87 -0.47
CA GLU A 10 -14.26 31.34 -0.92
C GLU A 10 -14.41 32.45 -1.97
N ALA A 11 -13.59 33.51 -1.87
CA ALA A 11 -13.72 34.69 -2.74
C ALA A 11 -13.18 34.49 -4.16
N ASP A 12 -12.05 33.79 -4.31
CA ASP A 12 -11.29 33.64 -5.56
C ASP A 12 -10.94 32.18 -5.87
N GLN A 13 -11.81 31.24 -5.50
CA GLN A 13 -11.61 29.81 -5.75
C GLN A 13 -12.75 29.21 -6.57
N TYR A 14 -12.41 28.30 -7.47
CA TYR A 14 -13.34 27.74 -8.45
C TYR A 14 -13.13 26.23 -8.59
N ILE A 15 -14.21 25.50 -8.85
CA ILE A 15 -14.16 24.12 -9.34
C ILE A 15 -14.29 24.15 -10.86
N CYS A 16 -13.29 23.62 -11.55
CA CYS A 16 -13.24 23.55 -13.01
C CYS A 16 -13.40 22.11 -13.47
N TYR A 17 -14.40 21.85 -14.30
CA TYR A 17 -14.67 20.51 -14.84
C TYR A 17 -14.06 20.37 -16.24
N VAL A 18 -13.18 19.38 -16.39
CA VAL A 18 -12.44 19.10 -17.63
C VAL A 18 -12.77 17.70 -18.12
N ALA A 19 -13.01 17.57 -19.42
CA ALA A 19 -13.23 16.29 -20.08
C ALA A 19 -12.04 15.98 -20.99
N TYR A 20 -11.54 14.75 -20.91
CA TYR A 20 -10.45 14.21 -21.71
C TYR A 20 -10.97 13.04 -22.54
N PRO A 21 -10.75 13.01 -23.87
CA PRO A 21 -11.03 11.83 -24.68
C PRO A 21 -10.26 10.61 -24.19
N LEU A 22 -10.87 9.42 -24.29
CA LEU A 22 -10.29 8.16 -23.82
C LEU A 22 -8.94 7.87 -24.50
N ASP A 23 -8.85 8.13 -25.81
CA ASP A 23 -7.70 7.80 -26.65
C ASP A 23 -6.41 8.58 -26.30
N LEU A 24 -6.49 9.54 -25.37
CA LEU A 24 -5.32 10.20 -24.82
C LEU A 24 -4.55 9.34 -23.82
N PHE A 25 -5.17 8.28 -23.30
CA PHE A 25 -4.65 7.51 -22.19
C PHE A 25 -4.19 6.13 -22.61
N GLU A 26 -2.95 5.80 -22.25
CA GLU A 26 -2.41 4.46 -22.38
C GLU A 26 -3.17 3.48 -21.47
N GLU A 27 -3.57 2.35 -22.04
CA GLU A 27 -4.29 1.28 -21.38
C GLU A 27 -3.46 0.70 -20.22
N GLY A 28 -4.08 0.60 -19.03
CA GLY A 28 -3.43 0.00 -17.86
C GLY A 28 -2.34 0.84 -17.19
N SER A 29 -2.16 2.11 -17.58
CA SER A 29 -1.05 2.97 -17.13
C SER A 29 -1.52 4.14 -16.27
N VAL A 30 -1.49 3.97 -14.93
CA VAL A 30 -1.74 5.08 -13.98
C VAL A 30 -0.71 6.20 -14.19
N THR A 31 0.53 5.82 -14.52
CA THR A 31 1.62 6.76 -14.81
C THR A 31 1.24 7.69 -15.96
N ASN A 32 0.83 7.14 -17.11
CA ASN A 32 0.44 7.95 -18.27
C ASN A 32 -0.74 8.87 -17.96
N MET A 33 -1.78 8.36 -17.28
CA MET A 33 -2.92 9.16 -16.86
C MET A 33 -2.50 10.37 -16.01
N PHE A 34 -1.62 10.18 -15.03
CA PHE A 34 -1.16 11.28 -14.17
C PHE A 34 -0.19 12.22 -14.88
N THR A 35 0.68 11.73 -15.76
CA THR A 35 1.51 12.58 -16.62
C THR A 35 0.64 13.56 -17.41
N SER A 36 -0.49 13.10 -17.94
CA SER A 36 -1.41 13.93 -18.72
C SER A 36 -2.21 14.92 -17.86
N ILE A 37 -2.77 14.47 -16.73
CA ILE A 37 -3.71 15.28 -15.94
C ILE A 37 -2.99 16.26 -15.00
N VAL A 38 -1.93 15.81 -14.33
CA VAL A 38 -1.27 16.57 -13.26
C VAL A 38 0.19 16.93 -13.55
N GLY A 39 0.72 16.57 -14.72
CA GLY A 39 2.15 16.69 -15.02
C GLY A 39 2.70 18.12 -14.90
N ASN A 40 2.13 19.07 -15.64
CA ASN A 40 2.68 20.44 -15.72
C ASN A 40 1.75 21.52 -15.16
N VAL A 41 0.43 21.26 -15.10
CA VAL A 41 -0.60 22.28 -14.86
C VAL A 41 -0.51 22.93 -13.47
N PHE A 42 0.05 22.22 -12.49
CA PHE A 42 0.23 22.73 -11.12
C PHE A 42 1.35 23.77 -11.01
N GLY A 43 2.24 23.86 -12.00
CA GLY A 43 3.35 24.82 -12.04
C GLY A 43 3.08 26.09 -12.85
N PHE A 44 1.84 26.30 -13.32
CA PHE A 44 1.50 27.44 -14.17
C PHE A 44 1.55 28.76 -13.39
N LYS A 45 2.40 29.71 -13.83
CA LYS A 45 2.55 31.04 -13.19
C LYS A 45 1.27 31.86 -13.14
N ALA A 46 0.31 31.57 -14.01
CA ALA A 46 -0.99 32.23 -14.04
C ALA A 46 -1.95 31.75 -12.93
N LEU A 47 -1.62 30.64 -12.25
CA LEU A 47 -2.42 30.08 -11.16
C LEU A 47 -1.70 30.33 -9.83
N ARG A 48 -2.43 30.78 -8.83
CA ARG A 48 -1.91 30.90 -7.45
C ARG A 48 -1.80 29.55 -6.76
N ALA A 49 -2.77 28.68 -7.02
CA ALA A 49 -2.85 27.32 -6.51
C ALA A 49 -3.73 26.48 -7.45
N LEU A 50 -3.54 25.16 -7.42
CA LEU A 50 -4.39 24.18 -8.10
C LEU A 50 -4.45 22.92 -7.24
N ARG A 51 -5.63 22.29 -7.18
CA ARG A 51 -5.84 20.99 -6.54
C ARG A 51 -6.72 20.14 -7.45
N LEU A 52 -6.33 18.88 -7.64
CA LEU A 52 -7.17 17.87 -8.26
C LEU A 52 -8.04 17.27 -7.15
N GLU A 53 -9.36 17.49 -7.22
CA GLU A 53 -10.30 17.01 -6.19
C GLU A 53 -10.85 15.62 -6.49
N ASP A 54 -11.23 15.34 -7.74
CA ASP A 54 -11.82 14.06 -8.13
C ASP A 54 -11.56 13.72 -9.61
N LEU A 55 -11.65 12.44 -9.95
CA LEU A 55 -11.57 11.91 -11.31
C LEU A 55 -12.69 10.89 -11.56
N ARG A 56 -13.55 11.19 -12.52
CA ARG A 56 -14.47 10.18 -13.05
C ARG A 56 -13.75 9.30 -14.07
N ILE A 57 -13.44 8.06 -13.68
CA ILE A 57 -12.81 7.08 -14.57
C ILE A 57 -13.88 6.25 -15.29
N PRO A 58 -13.94 6.23 -16.64
CA PRO A 58 -14.99 5.50 -17.37
C PRO A 58 -14.75 3.98 -17.32
N PRO A 59 -15.81 3.15 -17.36
CA PRO A 59 -15.67 1.69 -17.35
C PRO A 59 -14.78 1.12 -18.46
N ALA A 60 -14.74 1.77 -19.63
CA ALA A 60 -13.87 1.39 -20.74
C ALA A 60 -12.38 1.44 -20.34
N TYR A 61 -11.97 2.46 -19.57
CA TYR A 61 -10.61 2.57 -19.07
C TYR A 61 -10.38 1.68 -17.84
N ILE A 62 -11.33 1.61 -16.90
CA ILE A 62 -11.21 0.75 -15.70
C ILE A 62 -10.90 -0.71 -16.07
N LYS A 63 -11.55 -1.22 -17.13
CA LYS A 63 -11.37 -2.60 -17.60
C LYS A 63 -9.97 -2.91 -18.15
N THR A 64 -9.12 -1.92 -18.41
CA THR A 64 -7.74 -2.15 -18.85
C THR A 64 -6.80 -2.41 -17.67
N PHE A 65 -7.26 -2.28 -16.43
CA PHE A 65 -6.48 -2.49 -15.22
C PHE A 65 -6.84 -3.82 -14.55
N GLN A 66 -5.85 -4.45 -13.94
CA GLN A 66 -6.08 -5.66 -13.13
C GLN A 66 -6.97 -5.39 -11.91
N GLY A 67 -6.81 -4.22 -11.28
CA GLY A 67 -7.41 -3.94 -9.97
C GLY A 67 -6.71 -4.66 -8.81
N PRO A 68 -7.37 -4.76 -7.63
CA PRO A 68 -6.82 -5.44 -6.46
C PRO A 68 -6.49 -6.92 -6.76
N PRO A 69 -5.29 -7.44 -6.37
CA PRO A 69 -4.94 -8.84 -6.62
C PRO A 69 -5.88 -9.88 -5.99
N HIS A 70 -6.58 -9.51 -4.91
CA HIS A 70 -7.53 -10.39 -4.21
C HIS A 70 -8.87 -9.68 -3.94
N GLY A 71 -8.82 -8.46 -3.40
CA GLY A 71 -10.00 -7.74 -2.96
C GLY A 71 -10.50 -8.22 -1.59
N ILE A 72 -11.47 -7.47 -1.04
CA ILE A 72 -11.91 -7.61 0.37
C ILE A 72 -12.48 -9.01 0.65
N GLN A 73 -13.30 -9.54 -0.26
CA GLN A 73 -13.97 -10.82 -0.07
C GLN A 73 -12.96 -11.97 -0.03
N VAL A 74 -12.09 -12.07 -1.04
CA VAL A 74 -11.08 -13.12 -1.13
C VAL A 74 -10.06 -13.02 0.00
N GLU A 75 -9.67 -11.81 0.42
CA GLU A 75 -8.80 -11.62 1.57
C GLU A 75 -9.42 -12.18 2.86
N ARG A 76 -10.70 -11.89 3.11
CA ARG A 76 -11.42 -12.46 4.27
C ARG A 76 -11.57 -13.96 4.19
N ASP A 77 -11.83 -14.49 2.99
CA ASP A 77 -11.95 -15.93 2.76
C ASP A 77 -10.63 -16.66 3.04
N LYS A 78 -9.51 -16.12 2.55
CA LYS A 78 -8.17 -16.66 2.78
C LYS A 78 -7.78 -16.65 4.26
N LEU A 79 -8.21 -15.62 5.00
CA LEU A 79 -7.87 -15.45 6.42
C LEU A 79 -8.86 -16.14 7.36
N ASN A 80 -10.01 -16.56 6.84
CA ASN A 80 -11.15 -17.08 7.61
C ASN A 80 -11.60 -16.12 8.74
N LYS A 81 -11.73 -14.82 8.44
CA LYS A 81 -12.05 -13.76 9.41
C LYS A 81 -13.20 -12.86 8.94
N TYR A 82 -14.35 -12.97 9.62
CA TYR A 82 -15.60 -12.28 9.26
C TYR A 82 -16.25 -11.57 10.45
N GLY A 83 -17.21 -10.68 10.17
CA GLY A 83 -18.04 -10.04 11.19
C GLY A 83 -17.34 -8.98 12.05
N ARG A 84 -16.04 -8.74 11.84
CA ARG A 84 -15.27 -7.70 12.52
C ARG A 84 -14.20 -7.06 11.63
N PRO A 85 -13.72 -5.85 11.99
CA PRO A 85 -12.48 -5.31 11.44
C PRO A 85 -11.29 -6.23 11.70
N LEU A 86 -10.31 -6.19 10.79
CA LEU A 86 -9.00 -6.80 11.01
C LEU A 86 -8.17 -5.88 11.89
N LEU A 87 -7.45 -6.44 12.86
CA LEU A 87 -6.61 -5.69 13.80
C LEU A 87 -5.14 -5.85 13.42
N GLY A 88 -4.44 -4.72 13.32
CA GLY A 88 -3.03 -4.69 12.95
C GLY A 88 -2.22 -3.70 13.79
N CYS A 89 -0.90 -3.90 13.88
CA CYS A 89 0.00 -2.91 14.46
C CYS A 89 1.31 -2.76 13.68
N THR A 90 1.90 -1.57 13.73
CA THR A 90 3.26 -1.31 13.25
C THR A 90 4.25 -1.58 14.38
N ILE A 91 5.30 -2.38 14.11
CA ILE A 91 6.32 -2.65 15.13
C ILE A 91 7.09 -1.36 15.47
N LYS A 92 7.38 -1.17 16.76
CA LYS A 92 8.10 0.00 17.31
C LYS A 92 9.30 -0.43 18.15
N PRO A 93 10.34 0.41 18.30
CA PRO A 93 10.53 1.72 17.67
C PRO A 93 10.66 1.61 16.15
N LYS A 94 10.45 2.74 15.45
CA LYS A 94 10.42 2.82 13.98
C LYS A 94 11.67 2.20 13.35
N LEU A 95 12.85 2.50 13.88
CA LEU A 95 14.14 1.98 13.43
C LEU A 95 14.99 1.54 14.64
N GLY A 96 16.02 0.74 14.39
CA GLY A 96 17.05 0.40 15.37
C GLY A 96 16.88 -0.95 16.06
N LEU A 97 15.76 -1.66 15.86
CA LEU A 97 15.65 -3.05 16.29
C LEU A 97 16.49 -3.97 15.39
N SER A 98 17.15 -4.95 16.00
CA SER A 98 17.74 -6.08 15.27
C SER A 98 16.65 -7.03 14.77
N ALA A 99 16.95 -7.82 13.74
CA ALA A 99 16.01 -8.77 13.14
C ALA A 99 15.38 -9.73 14.17
N LYS A 100 16.19 -10.24 15.10
CA LYS A 100 15.73 -11.15 16.17
C LYS A 100 14.75 -10.46 17.13
N ASN A 101 15.06 -9.24 17.55
CA ASN A 101 14.16 -8.48 18.42
C ASN A 101 12.89 -8.05 17.68
N TYR A 102 12.98 -7.82 16.36
CA TYR A 102 11.83 -7.58 15.50
C TYR A 102 10.88 -8.78 15.49
N GLY A 103 11.40 -9.98 15.24
CA GLY A 103 10.62 -11.23 15.28
C GLY A 103 9.99 -11.48 16.65
N ARG A 104 10.70 -11.18 17.75
CA ARG A 104 10.12 -11.24 19.11
C ARG A 104 8.92 -10.30 19.23
N ALA A 105 9.04 -9.04 18.83
CA ALA A 105 7.93 -8.09 18.89
C ALA A 105 6.72 -8.55 18.05
N VAL A 106 6.98 -9.07 16.85
CA VAL A 106 5.95 -9.65 15.98
C VAL A 106 5.21 -10.79 16.68
N TYR A 107 5.95 -11.75 17.26
CA TYR A 107 5.36 -12.88 17.97
C TYR A 107 4.47 -12.43 19.13
N GLU A 108 4.97 -11.53 20.00
CA GLU A 108 4.23 -11.05 21.17
C GLU A 108 2.92 -10.35 20.78
N CYS A 109 2.96 -9.53 19.72
CA CYS A 109 1.78 -8.85 19.21
C CYS A 109 0.74 -9.81 18.62
N LEU A 110 1.17 -10.79 17.82
CA LEU A 110 0.27 -11.73 17.15
C LEU A 110 -0.36 -12.73 18.12
N ARG A 111 0.43 -13.29 19.06
CA ARG A 111 -0.13 -14.17 20.10
C ARG A 111 -1.09 -13.43 21.03
N GLY A 112 -0.92 -12.11 21.17
CA GLY A 112 -1.79 -11.23 21.96
C GLY A 112 -3.16 -10.97 21.34
N GLY A 113 -3.44 -11.49 20.15
CA GLY A 113 -4.77 -11.42 19.52
C GLY A 113 -4.87 -10.53 18.29
N LEU A 114 -3.77 -9.90 17.84
CA LEU A 114 -3.78 -9.20 16.55
C LEU A 114 -3.84 -10.19 15.39
N ASP A 115 -4.45 -9.76 14.28
CA ASP A 115 -4.47 -10.52 13.03
C ASP A 115 -3.15 -10.30 12.27
N PHE A 116 -2.67 -9.05 12.30
CA PHE A 116 -1.50 -8.61 11.57
C PHE A 116 -0.52 -7.80 12.42
N THR A 117 0.74 -7.87 12.03
CA THR A 117 1.76 -6.87 12.34
C THR A 117 2.33 -6.33 11.03
N LYS A 118 3.11 -5.26 11.06
CA LYS A 118 3.76 -4.75 9.85
C LYS A 118 5.10 -4.12 10.11
N ASP A 119 5.94 -4.19 9.08
CA ASP A 119 7.08 -3.31 8.92
C ASP A 119 6.64 -1.84 8.97
N ASP A 120 7.44 -0.99 9.60
CA ASP A 120 7.29 0.45 9.47
C ASP A 120 7.73 0.87 8.05
N GLU A 121 7.18 1.95 7.47
CA GLU A 121 7.35 2.22 6.03
C GLU A 121 8.80 2.51 5.63
N ASN A 122 9.61 2.97 6.57
CA ASN A 122 11.04 3.21 6.38
C ASN A 122 11.94 2.07 6.88
N VAL A 123 11.37 0.92 7.26
CA VAL A 123 12.12 -0.33 7.51
C VAL A 123 12.25 -1.07 6.19
N ASN A 124 13.44 -1.06 5.60
CA ASN A 124 13.72 -1.68 4.31
C ASN A 124 14.84 -2.71 4.51
N SER A 125 16.09 -2.27 4.36
CA SER A 125 17.30 -3.06 4.65
C SER A 125 18.42 -2.13 5.09
N GLN A 126 18.56 -1.95 6.40
CA GLN A 126 19.51 -1.02 7.00
C GLN A 126 20.70 -1.77 7.62
N PRO A 127 21.81 -1.07 7.96
CA PRO A 127 22.94 -1.70 8.63
C PRO A 127 22.58 -2.44 9.92
N PHE A 128 21.61 -1.94 10.69
CA PHE A 128 21.17 -2.56 11.95
C PHE A 128 20.25 -3.78 11.76
N MET A 129 19.67 -3.96 10.56
CA MET A 129 18.74 -5.04 10.26
C MET A 129 18.63 -5.24 8.75
N ARG A 130 19.29 -6.28 8.22
CA ARG A 130 19.14 -6.69 6.83
C ARG A 130 17.78 -7.36 6.63
N TRP A 131 17.18 -7.10 5.47
CA TRP A 131 15.80 -7.52 5.19
C TRP A 131 15.62 -9.04 5.26
N ARG A 132 16.59 -9.82 4.77
CA ARG A 132 16.48 -11.27 4.72
C ARG A 132 16.41 -11.89 6.13
N ASP A 133 17.23 -11.40 7.05
CA ASP A 133 17.22 -11.84 8.44
C ASP A 133 15.88 -11.49 9.10
N ARG A 134 15.37 -10.27 8.84
CA ARG A 134 14.05 -9.85 9.36
C ARG A 134 12.94 -10.78 8.85
N PHE A 135 12.92 -11.09 7.56
CA PHE A 135 11.90 -11.94 6.95
C PHE A 135 11.88 -13.32 7.61
N LEU A 136 13.05 -13.92 7.84
CA LEU A 136 13.19 -15.22 8.49
C LEU A 136 12.65 -15.21 9.93
N PHE A 137 13.07 -14.25 10.75
CA PHE A 137 12.60 -14.16 12.14
C PHE A 137 11.11 -13.79 12.25
N CYS A 138 10.57 -13.00 11.30
CA CYS A 138 9.14 -12.68 11.26
C CYS A 138 8.31 -13.89 10.83
N ALA A 139 8.78 -14.68 9.86
CA ALA A 139 8.10 -15.91 9.46
C ALA A 139 8.07 -16.94 10.61
N GLU A 140 9.20 -17.13 11.31
CA GLU A 140 9.25 -17.98 12.51
C GLU A 140 8.23 -17.50 13.57
N ALA A 141 8.22 -16.20 13.87
CA ALA A 141 7.31 -15.60 14.84
C ALA A 141 5.83 -15.74 14.45
N LEU A 142 5.51 -15.54 13.17
CA LEU A 142 4.17 -15.68 12.60
C LEU A 142 3.66 -17.11 12.77
N TYR A 143 4.44 -18.10 12.31
CA TYR A 143 4.01 -19.50 12.39
C TYR A 143 3.92 -20.00 13.82
N LYS A 144 4.79 -19.51 14.71
CA LYS A 144 4.70 -19.80 16.13
C LYS A 144 3.39 -19.26 16.73
N ALA A 145 3.03 -18.00 16.47
CA ALA A 145 1.79 -17.42 16.96
C ALA A 145 0.54 -18.09 16.36
N GLN A 146 0.59 -18.46 15.07
CA GLN A 146 -0.48 -19.19 14.40
C GLN A 146 -0.69 -20.57 15.01
N ALA A 147 0.39 -21.32 15.28
CA ALA A 147 0.31 -22.62 15.95
C ALA A 147 -0.26 -22.52 17.38
N GLU A 148 0.09 -21.46 18.12
CA GLU A 148 -0.38 -21.23 19.49
C GLU A 148 -1.86 -20.82 19.56
N THR A 149 -2.31 -20.00 18.61
CA THR A 149 -3.66 -19.41 18.64
C THR A 149 -4.70 -20.18 17.82
N GLY A 150 -4.25 -21.01 16.88
CA GLY A 150 -5.14 -21.68 15.91
C GLY A 150 -5.73 -20.73 14.84
N GLU A 151 -5.33 -19.46 14.81
CA GLU A 151 -5.78 -18.50 13.82
C GLU A 151 -4.70 -18.20 12.77
N ILE A 152 -5.11 -17.94 11.53
CA ILE A 152 -4.20 -17.42 10.50
C ILE A 152 -3.67 -16.05 10.94
N LYS A 153 -2.34 -15.89 10.90
CA LYS A 153 -1.63 -14.66 11.27
C LYS A 153 -0.81 -14.13 10.10
N GLY A 154 -0.61 -12.82 10.03
CA GLY A 154 0.19 -12.19 8.98
C GLY A 154 1.19 -11.16 9.52
N HIS A 155 2.23 -10.94 8.72
CA HIS A 155 3.13 -9.80 8.90
C HIS A 155 3.38 -9.15 7.54
N TYR A 156 3.06 -7.85 7.38
CA TYR A 156 3.33 -7.15 6.12
C TYR A 156 4.83 -6.88 5.99
N LEU A 157 5.53 -7.76 5.29
CA LEU A 157 6.95 -7.69 4.97
C LEU A 157 7.20 -6.63 3.88
N ASN A 158 8.00 -5.61 4.19
CA ASN A 158 8.22 -4.48 3.29
C ASN A 158 9.17 -4.85 2.13
N ALA A 159 8.61 -4.93 0.92
CA ALA A 159 9.34 -5.19 -0.31
C ALA A 159 10.01 -3.93 -0.90
N THR A 160 9.75 -2.73 -0.39
CA THR A 160 10.26 -1.47 -0.96
C THR A 160 11.79 -1.46 -1.05
N ALA A 161 12.33 -1.20 -2.25
CA ALA A 161 13.76 -1.22 -2.53
C ALA A 161 14.16 -0.09 -3.49
N GLY A 162 15.48 0.10 -3.68
CA GLY A 162 16.00 1.12 -4.58
C GLY A 162 15.86 0.80 -6.07
N THR A 163 15.63 -0.46 -6.43
CA THR A 163 15.39 -0.90 -7.82
C THR A 163 14.27 -1.94 -7.86
N CYS A 164 13.68 -2.12 -9.04
CA CYS A 164 12.65 -3.13 -9.27
C CYS A 164 13.15 -4.56 -9.03
N GLU A 165 14.39 -4.86 -9.41
CA GLU A 165 15.00 -6.19 -9.26
C GLU A 165 15.11 -6.57 -7.78
N GLU A 166 15.58 -5.65 -6.94
CA GLU A 166 15.67 -5.88 -5.49
C GLU A 166 14.29 -5.92 -4.83
N MET A 167 13.31 -5.15 -5.32
CA MET A 167 11.92 -5.23 -4.84
C MET A 167 11.33 -6.62 -5.12
N ILE A 168 11.46 -7.11 -6.36
CA ILE A 168 10.96 -8.43 -6.77
C ILE A 168 11.67 -9.54 -6.02
N LYS A 169 12.99 -9.45 -5.83
CA LYS A 169 13.76 -10.43 -5.03
C LYS A 169 13.22 -10.58 -3.61
N ARG A 170 12.82 -9.48 -2.96
CA ARG A 170 12.19 -9.53 -1.63
C ARG A 170 10.81 -10.18 -1.68
N ALA A 171 9.98 -9.81 -2.65
CA ALA A 171 8.65 -10.39 -2.83
C ALA A 171 8.71 -11.90 -3.10
N VAL A 172 9.66 -12.35 -3.94
CA VAL A 172 9.91 -13.76 -4.21
C VAL A 172 10.33 -14.50 -2.93
N PHE A 173 11.25 -13.93 -2.14
CA PHE A 173 11.67 -14.55 -0.89
C PHE A 173 10.52 -14.64 0.13
N ALA A 174 9.66 -13.62 0.24
CA ALA A 174 8.45 -13.70 1.07
C ALA A 174 7.52 -14.84 0.61
N ARG A 175 7.33 -14.99 -0.71
CA ARG A 175 6.57 -16.10 -1.29
C ARG A 175 7.18 -17.46 -0.96
N GLU A 176 8.50 -17.60 -1.04
CA GLU A 176 9.22 -18.84 -0.68
C GLU A 176 9.04 -19.21 0.81
N LEU A 177 8.89 -18.22 1.69
CA LEU A 177 8.59 -18.43 3.12
C LEU A 177 7.12 -18.81 3.38
N GLY A 178 6.25 -18.74 2.36
CA GLY A 178 4.84 -19.14 2.46
C GLY A 178 3.99 -18.20 3.31
N VAL A 179 4.45 -16.98 3.60
CA VAL A 179 3.66 -16.03 4.41
C VAL A 179 2.39 -15.60 3.64
N PRO A 180 1.26 -15.38 4.34
CA PRO A 180 -0.01 -14.98 3.73
C PRO A 180 0.01 -13.54 3.20
#